data_AF-A0A0G2F437-F1
#
_entry.id   AF-A0A0G2F437-F1
#
_cell.length_a   1.000
_cell.length_b   1.000
_cell.length_c   1.000
_cell.angle_alpha   90.00
_cell.angle_beta   90.00
_cell.angle_gamma   90.00
#
_symmetry.space_group_name_H-M   'P 1'
#
loop_
_entity.id
_entity.type
_entity.pdbx_description
1 polymer ?
#
loop_
_entity_poly.entity_id
_entity_poly.type
_entity_poly.pdbx_seq_one_letter_code
_entity_poly.pdbx_strand_id
1 'polypeptide(L)'
;MSSEQMKEAGIEPPRTRRYLLRWLEKFRRGDYGIGGDLQHVKDGAAEVRVVEVPALKKDPSKQSNYEPTSLTLTPGHIKLVVNLPEGQEKPTGDTTKLKKVKGLKLVRGSTISGPYVKPKAGGKGSVGVICVQEGMWEERRGRKIDGGERRRAEVRWRRAVEEHRKNN
;
A
#
# COMPACT_ATOMS: atom_id res chain seq x y z
N MET A 1 -5.87 -1.37 -28.20
CA MET A 1 -6.05 -0.05 -27.57
C MET A 1 -4.81 0.80 -27.80
N SER A 2 -4.84 1.58 -28.88
CA SER A 2 -3.89 2.66 -29.16
C SER A 2 -4.37 3.98 -28.53
N SER A 3 -3.51 5.01 -28.55
CA SER A 3 -3.91 6.36 -28.09
C SER A 3 -5.02 6.98 -28.94
N GLU A 4 -5.09 6.65 -30.23
CA GLU A 4 -6.12 7.17 -31.15
C GLU A 4 -7.48 6.56 -30.84
N GLN A 5 -7.53 5.24 -30.61
CA GLN A 5 -8.75 4.55 -30.17
C GLN A 5 -9.28 5.10 -28.84
N MET A 6 -8.39 5.44 -27.89
CA MET A 6 -8.80 6.08 -26.64
C MET A 6 -9.33 7.51 -26.86
N LYS A 7 -8.82 8.23 -27.86
CA LYS A 7 -9.32 9.56 -28.22
C LYS A 7 -10.73 9.46 -28.80
N GLU A 8 -10.95 8.54 -29.72
CA GLU A 8 -12.25 8.27 -30.33
C GLU A 8 -13.29 7.83 -29.28
N ALA A 9 -12.85 7.07 -28.26
CA ALA A 9 -13.67 6.71 -27.10
C ALA A 9 -13.94 7.86 -26.11
N GLY A 10 -13.47 9.09 -26.39
CA GLY A 10 -13.72 10.27 -25.56
C GLY A 10 -12.77 10.45 -24.37
N ILE A 11 -11.70 9.65 -24.26
CA ILE A 11 -10.72 9.80 -23.19
C ILE A 11 -9.79 10.97 -23.53
N GLU A 12 -10.09 12.11 -22.94
CA GLU A 12 -9.32 13.35 -22.98
C GLU A 12 -9.06 13.86 -21.55
N PRO A 13 -8.00 14.64 -21.29
CA PRO A 13 -6.96 15.15 -22.18
C PRO A 13 -5.89 14.11 -22.59
N PRO A 14 -4.95 14.42 -23.52
CA PRO A 14 -3.92 13.49 -23.97
C PRO A 14 -3.02 12.96 -22.83
N ARG A 15 -2.88 13.74 -21.75
CA ARG A 15 -2.15 13.33 -20.54
C ARG A 15 -2.80 12.11 -19.88
N THR A 16 -4.13 12.09 -19.78
CA THR A 16 -4.88 10.97 -19.20
C THR A 16 -4.70 9.72 -20.03
N ARG A 17 -4.76 9.82 -21.36
CA ARG A 17 -4.48 8.69 -22.26
C ARG A 17 -3.08 8.10 -22.05
N ARG A 18 -2.05 8.94 -22.07
CA ARG A 18 -0.66 8.50 -21.84
C ARG A 18 -0.49 7.85 -20.47
N TYR A 19 -1.15 8.40 -19.45
CA TYR A 19 -1.13 7.87 -18.10
C TYR A 19 -1.75 6.47 -18.03
N LEU A 20 -2.91 6.26 -18.68
CA LEU A 20 -3.57 4.95 -18.76
C LEU A 20 -2.74 3.93 -19.54
N LEU A 21 -2.19 4.31 -20.70
CA LEU A 21 -1.32 3.42 -21.48
C LEU A 21 -0.10 2.96 -20.68
N ARG A 22 0.53 3.86 -19.92
CA ARG A 22 1.63 3.52 -19.02
C ARG A 22 1.20 2.54 -17.93
N TRP A 23 0.01 2.72 -17.34
CA TRP A 23 -0.52 1.79 -16.35
C TRP A 23 -0.87 0.42 -16.94
N LEU A 24 -1.42 0.39 -18.16
CA LEU A 24 -1.66 -0.85 -18.90
C LEU A 24 -0.35 -1.61 -19.15
N GLU A 25 0.73 -0.90 -19.53
CA GLU A 25 2.04 -1.52 -19.72
C GLU A 25 2.61 -2.08 -18.41
N LYS A 26 2.57 -1.31 -17.31
CA LYS A 26 2.96 -1.80 -15.98
C LYS A 26 2.18 -3.05 -15.59
N PHE A 27 0.87 -3.05 -15.81
CA PHE A 27 0.00 -4.20 -15.52
C PHE A 27 0.42 -5.44 -16.32
N ARG A 28 0.70 -5.31 -17.62
CA ARG A 28 1.17 -6.42 -18.46
C ARG A 28 2.50 -7.00 -18.01
N ARG A 29 3.39 -6.18 -17.46
CA ARG A 29 4.68 -6.64 -16.90
C ARG A 29 4.56 -7.27 -15.51
N GLY A 30 3.38 -7.20 -14.89
CA GLY A 30 3.19 -7.63 -13.49
C GLY A 30 3.72 -6.62 -12.46
N ASP A 31 3.99 -5.38 -12.87
CA ASP A 31 4.42 -4.29 -12.00
C ASP A 31 3.21 -3.68 -11.29
N TYR A 32 2.64 -4.43 -10.34
CA TYR A 32 1.49 -3.98 -9.59
C TYR A 32 1.87 -3.06 -8.43
N GLY A 33 0.93 -2.19 -8.05
CA GLY A 33 1.04 -1.40 -6.83
C GLY A 33 0.76 -2.20 -5.57
N ILE A 34 0.53 -1.51 -4.47
CA ILE A 34 0.14 -2.11 -3.18
C ILE A 34 -1.06 -3.04 -3.37
N GLY A 35 -0.98 -4.25 -2.83
CA GLY A 35 -2.08 -5.21 -2.88
C GLY A 35 -2.29 -5.92 -4.23
N GLY A 36 -1.44 -5.70 -5.23
CA GLY A 36 -1.54 -6.43 -6.50
C GLY A 36 -1.12 -7.90 -6.43
N ASP A 37 -0.48 -8.30 -5.33
CA ASP A 37 -0.07 -9.67 -5.03
C ASP A 37 -1.08 -10.44 -4.16
N LEU A 38 -2.20 -9.81 -3.81
CA LEU A 38 -3.26 -10.38 -2.97
C LEU A 38 -4.09 -11.38 -3.78
N GLN A 39 -4.22 -12.60 -3.25
CA GLN A 39 -5.00 -13.67 -3.89
C GLN A 39 -6.40 -13.82 -3.30
N HIS A 40 -6.54 -13.68 -1.98
CA HIS A 40 -7.84 -13.72 -1.33
C HIS A 40 -8.34 -12.30 -1.12
N VAL A 41 -9.29 -11.90 -1.98
CA VAL A 41 -9.96 -10.60 -1.95
C VAL A 41 -11.46 -10.88 -2.06
N LYS A 42 -12.25 -10.29 -1.16
CA LYS A 42 -13.71 -10.42 -1.15
C LYS A 42 -14.32 -9.03 -1.05
N ASP A 43 -15.27 -8.72 -1.94
CA ASP A 43 -15.95 -7.42 -1.99
C ASP A 43 -14.99 -6.20 -2.04
N GLY A 44 -13.84 -6.37 -2.69
CA GLY A 44 -12.80 -5.33 -2.75
C GLY A 44 -12.05 -5.11 -1.43
N ALA A 45 -12.19 -5.99 -0.45
CA ALA A 45 -11.43 -6.00 0.79
C ALA A 45 -10.57 -7.27 0.87
N ALA A 46 -9.35 -7.13 1.38
CA ALA A 46 -8.43 -8.23 1.62
C ALA A 46 -7.94 -8.20 3.05
N GLU A 47 -8.01 -9.34 3.72
CA GLU A 47 -7.49 -9.49 5.08
C GLU A 47 -6.03 -9.95 5.04
N VAL A 48 -5.20 -9.24 5.79
CA VAL A 48 -3.79 -9.57 5.97
C VAL A 48 -3.51 -9.87 7.43
N ARG A 49 -2.76 -10.94 7.67
CA ARG A 49 -2.47 -11.43 9.01
C ARG A 49 -0.98 -11.67 9.21
N VAL A 50 -0.52 -11.45 10.44
CA VAL A 50 0.81 -11.86 10.87
C VAL A 50 0.75 -13.34 11.23
N VAL A 51 1.55 -14.13 10.52
CA VAL A 51 1.69 -15.57 10.74
C VAL A 51 3.14 -15.87 11.10
N GLU A 52 3.35 -16.77 12.05
CA GLU A 52 4.66 -17.32 12.34
C GLU A 52 4.93 -18.51 11.42
N VAL A 53 6.05 -18.46 10.72
CA VAL A 53 6.48 -19.50 9.79
C VAL A 53 7.91 -19.91 10.13
N PRO A 54 8.28 -21.19 9.94
CA PRO A 54 9.65 -21.64 10.16
C PRO A 54 10.59 -20.85 9.24
N ALA A 55 11.66 -20.32 9.81
CA ALA A 55 12.67 -19.59 9.06
C ALA A 55 13.34 -20.56 8.07
N LEU A 56 13.24 -20.26 6.78
CA LEU A 56 14.06 -20.94 5.79
C LEU A 56 15.53 -20.65 6.13
N LYS A 57 16.39 -21.69 6.06
CA LYS A 57 17.83 -21.54 6.25
C LYS A 57 18.33 -20.48 5.27
N LYS A 58 18.83 -19.36 5.78
CA LYS A 58 19.42 -18.30 4.95
C LYS A 58 20.65 -18.85 4.26
N ASP A 59 20.91 -18.39 3.03
CA ASP A 59 22.19 -18.62 2.36
C ASP A 59 23.32 -18.12 3.27
N PRO A 60 24.38 -18.93 3.52
CA PRO A 60 25.45 -18.56 4.45
C PRO A 60 26.19 -17.27 4.05
N SER A 61 26.10 -16.87 2.78
CA SER A 61 26.71 -15.64 2.25
C SER A 61 25.97 -14.34 2.59
N LYS A 62 24.72 -14.41 3.09
CA LYS A 62 23.89 -13.24 3.45
C LYS A 62 23.54 -13.22 4.94
N GLN A 63 24.47 -13.68 5.79
CA GLN A 63 24.31 -13.62 7.24
C GLN A 63 24.38 -12.17 7.73
N SER A 64 23.23 -11.59 8.05
CA SER A 64 23.18 -10.49 9.02
C SER A 64 23.34 -11.08 10.42
N ASN A 65 24.34 -10.65 11.19
CA ASN A 65 24.69 -11.14 12.54
C ASN A 65 23.61 -10.95 13.63
N TYR A 66 22.41 -10.50 13.27
CA TYR A 66 21.28 -10.34 14.18
C TYR A 66 20.13 -11.22 13.70
N GLU A 67 19.93 -12.36 14.36
CA GLU A 67 18.63 -13.02 14.33
C GLU A 67 17.72 -12.26 15.30
N PRO A 68 16.57 -11.74 14.85
CA PRO A 68 15.64 -11.03 15.73
C PRO A 68 14.96 -12.03 16.67
N THR A 69 15.61 -12.34 17.78
CA THR A 69 15.04 -13.09 18.89
C THR A 69 14.08 -12.18 19.65
N SER A 70 12.78 -12.39 19.44
CA SER A 70 11.73 -11.77 20.25
C SER A 70 11.29 -12.75 21.34
N LEU A 71 11.08 -12.25 22.57
CA LEU A 71 10.58 -13.04 23.70
C LEU A 71 9.28 -13.81 23.42
N THR A 72 8.49 -13.35 22.44
CA THR A 72 7.19 -13.96 22.08
C THR A 72 7.28 -14.97 20.92
N LEU A 73 8.44 -15.10 20.31
CA LEU A 73 8.59 -15.80 19.03
C LEU A 73 9.23 -17.17 19.26
N THR A 74 8.65 -18.21 18.67
CA THR A 74 9.21 -19.57 18.77
C THR A 74 10.61 -19.62 18.15
N PRO A 75 11.62 -20.19 18.83
CA PRO A 75 12.96 -20.31 18.25
C PRO A 75 12.92 -20.94 16.84
N GLY A 76 13.63 -20.33 15.90
CA GLY A 76 13.67 -20.78 14.51
C GLY A 76 12.47 -20.37 13.64
N HIS A 77 11.56 -19.53 14.13
CA HIS A 77 10.46 -18.97 13.34
C HIS A 77 10.69 -17.50 12.97
N ILE A 78 9.95 -17.00 11.99
CA ILE A 78 9.87 -15.59 11.63
C ILE A 78 8.40 -15.19 11.45
N LYS A 79 8.09 -13.93 11.77
CA LYS A 79 6.77 -13.34 11.54
C LYS A 79 6.69 -12.80 10.12
N LEU A 80 5.68 -13.24 9.37
CA LEU A 80 5.42 -12.84 8.00
C LEU A 80 4.00 -12.27 7.89
N VAL A 81 3.83 -11.24 7.06
CA VAL A 81 2.49 -10.70 6.74
C VAL A 81 1.99 -11.41 5.49
N VAL A 82 0.91 -12.17 5.65
CA VAL A 82 0.31 -13.01 4.61
C VAL A 82 -1.11 -12.56 4.33
N ASN A 83 -1.56 -12.70 3.09
CA ASN A 83 -2.98 -12.64 2.77
C ASN A 83 -3.61 -14.01 3.09
N LEU A 84 -4.60 -14.02 3.98
CA LEU A 84 -5.40 -15.20 4.31
C LEU A 84 -6.88 -14.91 4.01
N PRO A 85 -7.67 -15.92 3.64
CA PRO A 85 -9.11 -15.76 3.49
C PRO A 85 -9.74 -15.31 4.81
N GLU A 86 -10.87 -14.59 4.70
CA GLU A 86 -11.57 -14.04 5.86
C GLU A 86 -11.91 -15.13 6.88
N GLY A 87 -11.62 -14.84 8.16
CA GLY A 87 -11.92 -15.76 9.26
C GLY A 87 -10.91 -16.89 9.46
N GLN A 88 -9.93 -17.05 8.57
CA GLN A 88 -8.89 -18.05 8.74
C GLN A 88 -7.69 -17.48 9.52
N GLU A 89 -7.33 -18.13 10.63
CA GLU A 89 -6.23 -17.66 11.48
C GLU A 89 -4.86 -18.20 11.07
N LYS A 90 -4.83 -19.41 10.52
CA LYS A 90 -3.61 -20.13 10.15
C LYS A 90 -3.63 -20.47 8.67
N PRO A 91 -2.49 -20.41 7.97
CA PRO A 91 -2.42 -20.84 6.59
C PRO A 91 -2.79 -22.32 6.48
N THR A 92 -3.67 -22.65 5.54
CA THR A 92 -3.98 -24.05 5.21
C THR A 92 -3.06 -24.49 4.07
N GLY A 93 -2.13 -25.41 4.37
CA GLY A 93 -1.19 -25.98 3.39
C GLY A 93 0.28 -25.74 3.73
N ASP A 94 1.15 -25.95 2.73
CA ASP A 94 2.61 -25.85 2.89
C ASP A 94 3.06 -24.41 3.21
N THR A 95 3.71 -24.25 4.35
CA THR A 95 4.29 -22.98 4.82
C THR A 95 5.35 -22.41 3.87
N THR A 96 5.94 -23.26 3.03
CA THR A 96 7.00 -22.91 2.07
C THR A 96 6.49 -22.07 0.88
N LYS A 97 5.19 -22.13 0.57
CA LYS A 97 4.59 -21.40 -0.57
C LYS A 97 4.07 -20.01 -0.17
N LEU A 98 4.12 -19.65 1.11
CA LEU A 98 3.58 -18.39 1.61
C LEU A 98 4.46 -17.22 1.17
N LYS A 99 3.87 -16.31 0.38
CA LYS A 99 4.52 -15.09 -0.06
C LYS A 99 4.19 -13.94 0.89
N LYS A 100 5.21 -13.17 1.25
CA LYS A 100 5.03 -11.93 2.01
C LYS A 100 4.32 -10.91 1.12
N VAL A 101 3.27 -10.29 1.65
CA VAL A 101 2.60 -9.17 0.98
C VAL A 101 3.56 -8.00 0.79
N LYS A 102 3.73 -7.55 -0.45
CA LYS A 102 4.63 -6.45 -0.83
C LYS A 102 4.18 -5.13 -0.20
N GLY A 103 5.16 -4.32 0.21
CA GLY A 103 4.91 -2.98 0.77
C GLY A 103 4.48 -2.96 2.23
N LEU A 104 4.20 -4.11 2.85
CA LEU A 104 3.86 -4.21 4.27
C LEU A 104 5.07 -4.57 5.13
N LYS A 105 5.14 -3.97 6.31
CA LYS A 105 6.19 -4.17 7.30
C LYS A 105 5.57 -4.47 8.66
N LEU A 106 6.32 -5.23 9.46
CA LEU A 106 5.98 -5.45 10.86
C LEU A 106 6.69 -4.39 11.70
N VAL A 107 5.95 -3.73 12.58
CA VAL A 107 6.43 -2.71 13.51
C VAL A 107 6.11 -3.18 14.93
N ARG A 108 6.98 -2.88 15.90
CA ARG A 108 6.83 -3.30 17.31
C ARG A 108 6.60 -4.82 17.48
N GLY A 109 7.17 -5.63 16.59
CA GLY A 109 7.15 -7.10 16.68
C GLY A 109 5.81 -7.81 16.40
N SER A 110 4.70 -7.08 16.22
CA SER A 110 3.39 -7.68 15.92
C SER A 110 2.42 -6.78 15.15
N THR A 111 2.69 -5.47 15.05
CA THR A 111 1.78 -4.51 14.41
C THR A 111 2.08 -4.40 12.92
N ILE A 112 1.08 -4.60 12.07
CA ILE A 112 1.22 -4.39 10.62
C ILE A 112 1.23 -2.88 10.34
N SER A 113 2.22 -2.43 9.58
CA SER A 113 2.34 -1.05 9.10
C SER A 113 2.59 -1.04 7.60
N GLY A 114 1.84 -0.20 6.89
CA GLY A 114 1.95 -0.04 5.45
C GLY A 114 0.87 0.91 4.91
N PRO A 115 1.01 1.32 3.64
CA PRO A 115 0.02 2.18 3.00
C PRO A 115 -1.32 1.45 2.84
N TYR A 116 -2.42 2.16 3.08
CA TYR A 116 -3.81 1.67 2.94
C TYR A 116 -4.21 0.48 3.82
N VAL A 117 -3.37 0.04 4.76
CA VAL A 117 -3.75 -0.95 5.77
C VAL A 117 -4.49 -0.29 6.91
N LYS A 118 -5.69 -0.78 7.20
CA LYS A 118 -6.45 -0.43 8.40
C LYS A 118 -6.41 -1.61 9.38
N PRO A 119 -6.13 -1.41 10.67
CA PRO A 119 -6.17 -2.49 11.64
C PRO A 119 -7.61 -3.01 11.80
N LYS A 120 -7.79 -4.33 11.90
CA LYS A 120 -9.09 -4.95 12.20
C LYS A 120 -9.31 -4.98 13.72
N ALA A 121 -10.53 -4.68 14.15
CA ALA A 121 -10.90 -4.76 15.57
C ALA A 121 -10.66 -6.17 16.13
N GLY A 122 -10.21 -6.25 17.39
CA GLY A 122 -9.90 -7.52 18.07
C GLY A 122 -8.52 -8.12 17.74
N GLY A 123 -7.83 -7.65 16.70
CA GLY A 123 -6.57 -8.21 16.24
C GLY A 123 -5.29 -7.67 16.90
N LYS A 124 -5.36 -6.72 17.86
CA LYS A 124 -4.18 -6.08 18.49
C LYS A 124 -3.08 -5.63 17.51
N GLY A 125 -3.45 -5.26 16.28
CA GLY A 125 -2.54 -4.85 15.22
C GLY A 125 -1.91 -5.98 14.37
N SER A 126 -2.14 -7.25 14.70
CA SER A 126 -1.67 -8.40 13.91
C SER A 126 -2.58 -8.75 12.74
N VAL A 127 -3.77 -8.16 12.69
CA VAL A 127 -4.75 -8.29 11.60
C VAL A 127 -5.01 -6.92 11.00
N GLY A 128 -4.87 -6.83 9.68
CA GLY A 128 -5.15 -5.64 8.89
C GLY A 128 -6.11 -5.95 7.75
N VAL A 129 -6.79 -4.93 7.28
CA VAL A 129 -7.66 -4.96 6.10
C VAL A 129 -7.15 -3.93 5.10
N ILE A 130 -7.00 -4.35 3.85
CA ILE A 130 -6.74 -3.48 2.71
C ILE A 130 -8.03 -3.42 1.91
N CYS A 131 -8.61 -2.24 1.81
CA CYS A 131 -9.79 -2.00 0.97
C CYS A 131 -9.34 -1.31 -0.32
N VAL A 132 -9.95 -1.69 -1.44
CA VAL A 132 -9.81 -0.97 -2.71
C VAL A 132 -10.35 0.44 -2.51
N GLN A 133 -9.51 1.43 -2.81
CA GLN A 133 -9.84 2.84 -2.73
C GLN A 133 -9.44 3.53 -4.03
N GLU A 134 -10.15 4.57 -4.39
CA GLU A 134 -9.78 5.42 -5.52
C GLU A 134 -8.37 6.00 -5.29
N GLY A 135 -7.56 6.03 -6.35
CA GLY A 135 -6.22 6.59 -6.31
C GLY A 135 -5.18 5.72 -5.58
N MET A 136 -5.50 4.47 -5.21
CA MET A 136 -4.59 3.60 -4.46
C MET A 136 -3.23 3.42 -5.15
N TRP A 137 -3.24 3.33 -6.48
CA TRP A 137 -2.02 3.25 -7.31
C TRP A 137 -1.72 4.56 -8.03
N GLU A 138 -2.47 5.63 -7.78
CA GLU A 138 -2.28 6.88 -8.52
C GLU A 138 -0.96 7.56 -8.13
N GLU A 139 -0.12 7.83 -9.12
CA GLU A 139 0.95 8.81 -9.00
C GLU A 139 0.35 10.23 -8.92
N ARG A 140 0.07 10.68 -7.69
CA ARG A 140 -0.54 11.99 -7.40
C ARG A 140 0.29 13.13 -7.96
N ARG A 141 -0.39 14.10 -8.59
CA ARG A 141 0.25 15.30 -9.11
C ARG A 141 0.59 16.27 -7.99
N GLY A 142 1.81 16.81 -8.02
CA GLY A 142 2.17 17.96 -7.19
C GLY A 142 1.24 19.13 -7.49
N ARG A 143 0.65 19.71 -6.44
CA ARG A 143 -0.11 20.97 -6.52
C ARG A 143 0.63 22.07 -5.79
N LYS A 144 0.49 23.31 -6.26
CA LYS A 144 1.05 24.48 -5.59
C LYS A 144 0.25 24.76 -4.30
N ILE A 145 0.94 24.81 -3.17
CA ILE A 145 0.35 25.22 -1.89
C ILE A 145 0.45 26.75 -1.78
N ASP A 146 -0.68 27.43 -1.58
CA ASP A 146 -0.79 28.89 -1.50
C ASP A 146 -0.16 29.62 -2.69
N GLY A 147 -0.52 29.25 -3.92
CA GLY A 147 0.05 29.87 -5.14
C GLY A 147 1.51 29.47 -5.44
N GLY A 148 2.12 28.66 -4.58
CA GLY A 148 3.53 28.27 -4.67
C GLY A 148 4.46 29.31 -4.07
N GLU A 149 5.76 29.03 -4.07
CA GLU A 149 6.77 29.81 -3.34
C GLU A 149 6.71 31.32 -3.64
N ARG A 150 6.66 31.70 -4.92
CA ARG A 150 6.68 33.12 -5.34
C ARG A 150 5.44 33.92 -4.93
N ARG A 151 4.26 33.29 -4.89
CA ARG A 151 2.98 33.99 -4.63
C ARG A 151 2.43 33.72 -3.23
N ARG A 152 3.12 32.95 -2.40
CA ARG A 152 2.63 32.54 -1.08
C ARG A 152 2.31 33.72 -0.17
N ALA A 153 3.21 34.70 -0.08
CA ALA A 153 2.99 35.88 0.75
C ALA A 153 1.80 36.72 0.27
N GLU A 154 1.74 36.99 -1.04
CA GLU A 154 0.65 37.73 -1.68
C GLU A 154 -0.71 37.05 -1.48
N VAL A 155 -0.80 35.74 -1.75
CA VAL A 155 -2.04 34.97 -1.62
C VAL A 155 -2.53 34.95 -0.17
N ARG A 156 -1.62 34.77 0.79
CA ARG A 156 -1.97 34.78 2.22
C ARG A 156 -2.42 36.15 2.69
N TRP A 157 -1.74 37.21 2.26
CA TRP A 157 -2.12 38.57 2.60
C TRP A 157 -3.51 38.92 2.05
N ARG A 158 -3.78 38.62 0.77
CA ARG A 158 -5.12 38.85 0.17
C ARG A 158 -6.21 38.09 0.92
N ARG A 159 -5.95 36.83 1.26
CA ARG A 159 -6.88 36.02 2.04
C ARG A 159 -7.14 36.63 3.42
N ALA A 160 -6.11 37.09 4.13
CA ALA A 160 -6.25 37.72 5.44
C ALA A 160 -7.06 39.03 5.37
N VAL A 161 -6.83 39.86 4.35
CA VAL A 161 -7.60 41.10 4.14
C VAL A 161 -9.07 40.80 3.85
N GLU A 162 -9.37 39.78 3.04
CA GLU A 162 -10.75 39.35 2.79
C GLU A 162 -11.44 38.81 4.05
N GLU A 163 -10.73 38.02 4.87
CA GLU A 163 -11.26 37.50 6.13
C GLU A 163 -11.57 38.65 7.12
N HIS A 164 -10.69 39.64 7.22
CA HIS A 164 -10.92 40.81 8.07
C HIS A 164 -12.07 41.69 7.57
N ARG A 165 -12.30 41.75 6.26
CA ARG A 165 -13.46 42.45 5.67
C ARG A 165 -14.79 41.75 5.86
N LYS A 166 -14.80 40.43 6.09
CA LYS A 166 -16.03 39.66 6.36
C LYS A 166 -16.43 39.66 7.83
N ASN A 167 -15.46 39.86 8.72
CA ASN A 167 -15.67 39.86 10.17
C ASN A 167 -15.99 41.25 10.75
N ASN A 168 -15.74 42.32 9.99
CA ASN A 168 -16.22 43.69 10.26
C ASN A 168 -17.48 43.96 9.43
#